data_AF-A0A448MU91-F1
#
_entry.id   AF-A0A448MU91-F1
#
_cell.length_a   1.000
_cell.length_b   1.000
_cell.length_c   1.000
_cell.angle_alpha   90.00
_cell.angle_beta   90.00
_cell.angle_gamma   90.00
#
_symmetry.space_group_name_H-M   'P 1'
#
loop_
_entity.id
_entity.type
_entity.pdbx_description
1 polymer ?
#
loop_
_entity_poly.entity_id
_entity_poly.type
_entity_poly.pdbx_seq_one_letter_code
_entity_poly.pdbx_strand_id
1 'polypeptide(L)' 'MTMNSSPHFGRISPHIYFAQGYSGHGVALTGLAGRIVAEAILGNDERLQIFEGLKVPSVYGGKWVKI' A
#
# COMPACT_ATOMS: atom_id res chain seq x y z
N MET A 1 2.88 -5.61 -8.43
CA MET A 1 2.51 -6.86 -7.73
C MET A 1 3.36 -6.97 -6.48
N THR A 2 2.82 -7.50 -5.38
CA THR A 2 3.54 -7.76 -4.11
C THR A 2 3.71 -9.26 -3.91
N MET A 3 4.70 -9.70 -3.12
CA MET A 3 4.99 -11.14 -2.97
C MET A 3 3.85 -11.93 -2.31
N ASN A 4 3.19 -11.34 -1.33
CA ASN A 4 2.06 -11.93 -0.62
C ASN A 4 0.70 -11.51 -1.20
N SER A 5 0.70 -10.83 -2.35
CA SER A 5 -0.49 -10.26 -2.99
C SER A 5 -1.28 -9.27 -2.13
N SER A 6 -0.75 -8.84 -0.99
CA SER A 6 -1.38 -7.82 -0.14
C SER A 6 -1.30 -6.45 -0.81
N PRO A 7 -2.37 -5.64 -0.76
CA PRO A 7 -2.31 -4.27 -1.25
C PRO A 7 -1.30 -3.47 -0.43
N HIS A 8 -0.57 -2.57 -1.09
CA HIS A 8 0.48 -1.77 -0.44
C HIS A 8 0.21 -0.29 -0.67
N PHE A 9 -0.41 0.35 0.30
CA PHE A 9 -0.68 1.78 0.28
C PHE A 9 -0.60 2.36 1.69
N GLY A 10 -0.24 3.63 1.77
CA GLY A 10 0.13 4.27 3.03
C GLY A 10 0.71 5.66 2.82
N ARG A 11 1.35 6.20 3.85
CA ARG A 11 2.03 7.49 3.85
C ARG A 11 3.55 7.33 3.96
N ILE A 12 4.31 8.08 3.18
CA ILE A 12 5.79 8.10 3.22
C ILE A 12 6.28 9.28 4.08
N SER A 13 5.57 10.40 4.04
CA SER A 13 5.83 11.59 4.84
C SER A 13 4.53 12.40 4.99
N PRO A 14 4.49 13.46 5.82
CA PRO A 14 3.34 14.35 5.85
C PRO A 14 2.94 14.79 4.43
N HIS A 15 1.66 14.62 4.10
CA HIS A 15 1.07 14.94 2.79
C HIS A 15 1.61 14.16 1.58
N ILE A 16 2.44 13.12 1.77
CA ILE A 16 2.91 12.24 0.68
C ILE A 16 2.36 10.84 0.90
N TYR A 17 1.47 10.43 0.00
CA TYR A 17 0.78 9.14 0.03
C TYR A 17 1.18 8.31 -1.18
N PHE A 18 1.14 7.00 -1.03
CA PHE A 18 1.40 6.06 -2.11
C PHE A 18 0.33 4.99 -2.14
N ALA A 19 0.07 4.44 -3.33
CA ALA A 19 -0.79 3.28 -3.48
C ALA A 19 -0.36 2.41 -4.64
N GLN A 20 0.06 1.18 -4.33
CA GLN A 20 0.68 0.25 -5.27
C GLN A 20 0.36 -1.21 -4.89
N GLY A 21 0.84 -2.16 -5.70
CA GLY A 21 0.85 -3.55 -5.26
C GLY A 21 -0.51 -4.27 -5.25
N TYR A 22 -1.51 -3.82 -6.00
CA TYR A 22 -2.86 -4.41 -6.03
C TYR A 22 -2.97 -5.83 -6.64
N SER A 23 -1.87 -6.40 -7.14
CA SER A 23 -1.75 -7.82 -7.53
C SER A 23 -2.95 -8.39 -8.29
N GLY A 24 -3.37 -7.71 -9.36
CA GLY A 24 -4.47 -8.13 -10.25
C GLY A 24 -5.89 -7.71 -9.80
N HIS A 25 -6.06 -7.20 -8.58
CA HIS A 25 -7.34 -6.82 -7.99
C HIS A 25 -7.56 -5.29 -7.99
N GLY A 26 -6.89 -4.58 -8.91
CA GLY A 26 -6.84 -3.11 -8.94
C GLY A 26 -8.20 -2.44 -9.10
N VAL A 27 -9.14 -3.04 -9.84
CA VAL A 27 -10.47 -2.43 -10.09
C VAL A 27 -11.26 -2.26 -8.78
N ALA A 28 -11.26 -3.27 -7.91
CA ALA A 28 -11.95 -3.18 -6.62
C ALA A 28 -11.13 -2.38 -5.59
N LEU A 29 -9.81 -2.64 -5.51
CA LEU A 29 -8.97 -2.10 -4.44
C LEU A 29 -8.57 -0.64 -4.63
N THR A 30 -8.47 -0.14 -5.87
CA THR A 30 -8.03 1.23 -6.13
C THR A 30 -9.08 2.26 -5.68
N GLY A 31 -10.36 1.97 -5.86
CA GLY A 31 -11.44 2.84 -5.37
C GLY A 31 -11.44 2.93 -3.84
N LEU A 32 -11.23 1.79 -3.16
CA LEU A 32 -11.10 1.72 -1.72
C LEU A 32 -9.88 2.50 -1.22
N ALA A 33 -8.71 2.29 -1.83
CA ALA A 33 -7.47 2.98 -1.49
C ALA A 33 -7.62 4.51 -1.66
N GLY A 34 -8.22 4.96 -2.76
CA GLY A 34 -8.48 6.38 -3.02
C GLY A 34 -9.35 7.02 -1.94
N ARG A 35 -10.44 6.34 -1.54
CA ARG A 35 -11.30 6.81 -0.46
C ARG A 35 -10.57 6.91 0.88
N ILE A 36 -9.81 5.88 1.25
CA ILE A 36 -9.06 5.86 2.52
C ILE A 36 -8.00 6.97 2.55
N VAL A 37 -7.29 7.18 1.44
CA VAL A 37 -6.32 8.27 1.32
C VAL A 37 -7.00 9.64 1.42
N ALA A 38 -8.16 9.82 0.79
CA ALA A 38 -8.93 11.06 0.89
C ALA A 38 -9.40 11.35 2.32
N GLU A 39 -9.91 10.34 3.03
CA GLU A 39 -10.28 10.45 4.46
C GLU A 39 -9.08 10.89 5.31
N ALA A 40 -7.90 10.32 5.05
CA ALA A 40 -6.67 10.67 5.76
C ALA A 40 -6.16 12.08 5.43
N ILE A 41 -6.38 12.59 4.20
CA ILE A 41 -6.10 13.97 3.82
C ILE A 41 -7.04 14.94 4.56
N LEU A 42 -8.30 14.55 4.77
CA LEU A 42 -9.30 15.34 5.51
C LEU A 42 -9.14 15.26 7.04
N GLY A 43 -8.13 14.55 7.54
CA GLY A 43 -7.80 14.48 8.95
C GLY A 43 -8.33 13.25 9.70
N ASN A 44 -8.96 12.29 9.01
CA ASN A 44 -9.31 10.99 9.61
C ASN A 44 -8.45 9.88 8.98
N ASP A 45 -7.37 9.51 9.65
CA ASP A 45 -6.41 8.52 9.17
C ASP A 45 -6.59 7.12 9.77
N GLU A 46 -7.63 6.86 10.57
CA GLU A 46 -7.85 5.58 11.26
C GLU A 46 -7.81 4.38 10.31
N ARG A 47 -8.48 4.51 9.16
CA ARG A 47 -8.50 3.45 8.15
C ARG A 47 -7.17 3.32 7.44
N LEU A 48 -6.44 4.43 7.24
CA LEU A 48 -5.12 4.40 6.61
C LEU A 48 -4.12 3.67 7.51
N GLN A 49 -4.14 3.91 8.82
CA GLN A 49 -3.27 3.27 9.81
C GLN A 49 -3.40 1.74 9.81
N ILE A 50 -4.60 1.20 9.54
CA ILE A 50 -4.82 -0.24 9.39
C ILE A 50 -4.01 -0.81 8.21
N PHE A 51 -4.02 -0.12 7.07
CA PHE A 51 -3.29 -0.57 5.88
C PHE A 51 -1.78 -0.34 6.00
N GLU A 52 -1.34 0.69 6.71
CA GLU A 52 0.07 0.93 7.04
C GLU A 52 0.65 -0.17 7.95
N GLY A 53 -0.19 -0.80 8.76
CA GLY A 53 0.20 -1.97 9.56
C GLY A 53 0.40 -3.26 8.77
N LEU A 54 -0.01 -3.32 7.49
CA LEU A 54 0.16 -4.52 6.67
C LEU A 54 1.62 -4.72 6.29
N LYS A 55 2.19 -5.87 6.68
CA LYS A 55 3.53 -6.26 6.24
C LYS A 55 3.51 -6.63 4.76
N VAL A 56 4.18 -5.82 3.95
CA VAL A 56 4.47 -6.13 2.55
C VAL A 56 5.95 -6.49 2.46
N PRO A 57 6.29 -7.79 2.38
CA PRO A 57 7.68 -8.20 2.35
C PRO A 57 8.35 -7.69 1.07
N SER A 58 9.49 -7.03 1.23
CA SER A 58 10.32 -6.56 0.13
C SER A 58 11.36 -7.62 -0.24
N VAL A 59 11.70 -7.69 -1.52
CA VAL A 59 12.89 -8.40 -1.97
C VAL A 59 14.09 -7.48 -1.80
N TYR A 60 14.88 -7.70 -0.75
CA TYR A 60 16.22 -7.10 -0.68
C TYR A 60 17.14 -7.87 -1.64
N GLY A 61 17.84 -7.14 -2.50
CA GLY A 61 18.59 -7.67 -3.64
C GLY A 61 19.54 -8.84 -3.33
N GLY A 62 19.67 -9.73 -4.32
CA GLY A 62 20.84 -10.58 -4.54
C GLY A 62 20.82 -12.00 -3.99
N LYS A 63 20.14 -12.29 -2.87
CA LYS A 63 20.15 -13.67 -2.31
C LYS A 63 19.13 -14.63 -2.95
N TRP A 64 18.03 -14.10 -3.50
CA TRP A 64 16.99 -14.88 -4.19
C TRP A 64 16.95 -14.64 -5.70
N VAL A 65 17.69 -13.65 -6.19
CA VAL A 65 17.92 -13.41 -7.61
C VAL A 65 19.36 -13.78 -7.89
N LYS A 66 19.62 -15.07 -8.13
CA LYS A 66 20.84 -15.47 -8.84
C LYS A 66 20.68 -14.97 -10.28
N ILE A 67 21.42 -13.93 -10.65
CA ILE A 67 21.83 -13.72 -12.04
C ILE A 67 22.99 -14.67 -12.29
#